data_AF-A0AAV7QZK9-F1
#
_entry.id   AF-A0AAV7QZK9-F1
#
_cell.length_a   1.000
_cell.length_b   1.000
_cell.length_c   1.000
_cell.angle_alpha   90.00
_cell.angle_beta   90.00
_cell.angle_gamma   90.00
#
_symmetry.space_group_name_H-M   'P 1'
#
loop_
_entity.id
_entity.type
_entity.pdbx_description
1 polymer ?
#
loop_
_entity_poly.entity_id
_entity_poly.type
_entity_poly.pdbx_seq_one_letter_code
_entity_poly.pdbx_strand_id
1 'polypeptide(L)'
;MQTSKCWIYKGELEQKLNTTSGPELAFMLSRIISELLDNFQAEEEDLNHARSNLDWADVSALRIILKVKEAALQAHHLDRFLELETARTHWSQLTTILNYAVFTSEILLNCWGENENLTLYMSQLEDPFFSVPFTVVVPRTHLMQFVSGLESVQECLTQRGFEKLNEKSREILSLVSLKVSLLTIACLIYPIVLVSFKQMTEWIQNYARSLRERTEDLKRERHLAEELLHQMLPKYVAKQLRKHKHVEAESYDQVRPYYVNGQ
;
A
#
# COMPACT_ATOMS: atom_id res chain seq x y z
N MET A 1 8.58 -12.97 10.21
CA MET A 1 9.59 -13.97 10.59
C MET A 1 10.21 -14.69 9.37
N GLN A 2 9.49 -14.86 8.25
CA GLN A 2 10.02 -15.44 6.99
C GLN A 2 11.13 -14.60 6.31
N THR A 3 11.03 -13.27 6.32
CA THR A 3 11.96 -12.35 5.63
C THR A 3 13.39 -12.38 6.19
N SER A 4 13.54 -12.69 7.48
CA SER A 4 14.84 -12.81 8.16
C SER A 4 15.61 -14.06 7.71
N LYS A 5 14.91 -15.19 7.55
CA LYS A 5 15.53 -16.46 7.15
C LYS A 5 16.09 -16.41 5.71
N CYS A 6 15.36 -15.78 4.79
CA CYS A 6 15.78 -15.63 3.39
C CYS A 6 17.08 -14.82 3.26
N TRP A 7 17.23 -13.76 4.06
CA TRP A 7 18.41 -12.89 4.04
C TRP A 7 19.66 -13.60 4.57
N ILE A 8 19.53 -14.35 5.66
CA ILE A 8 20.61 -15.15 6.24
C ILE A 8 21.05 -16.24 5.26
N TYR A 9 20.08 -16.94 4.67
CA TYR A 9 20.34 -18.03 3.74
C TYR A 9 21.04 -17.56 2.45
N LYS A 10 20.65 -16.39 1.93
CA LYS A 10 21.32 -15.77 0.77
C LYS A 10 22.81 -15.53 1.00
N GLY A 11 23.16 -14.98 2.16
CA GLY A 11 24.56 -14.70 2.51
C GLY A 11 25.42 -15.98 2.61
N GLU A 12 24.84 -17.06 3.15
CA GLU A 12 25.52 -18.35 3.24
C GLU A 12 25.73 -19.00 1.86
N LEU A 13 24.78 -18.80 0.94
CA LEU A 13 24.81 -19.32 -0.42
C LEU A 13 25.87 -18.61 -1.29
N GLU A 14 25.97 -17.29 -1.18
CA GLU A 14 27.00 -16.49 -1.86
C GLU A 14 28.42 -16.89 -1.41
N GLN A 15 28.58 -17.25 -0.13
CA GLN A 15 29.85 -17.73 0.40
C GLN A 15 30.24 -19.13 -0.12
N LYS A 16 29.26 -20.05 -0.21
CA LYS A 16 29.48 -21.41 -0.76
C LYS A 16 29.74 -21.41 -2.26
N LEU A 17 29.14 -20.49 -3.03
CA LEU A 17 29.35 -20.38 -4.48
C LEU A 17 30.76 -19.87 -4.83
N ASN A 18 31.29 -18.93 -4.04
CA ASN A 18 32.59 -18.30 -4.30
C ASN A 18 33.80 -19.20 -4.00
N THR A 19 33.60 -20.33 -3.33
CA THR A 19 34.70 -21.21 -2.85
C THR A 19 34.94 -22.46 -3.71
N THR A 20 34.11 -22.74 -4.72
CA THR A 20 34.13 -24.02 -5.45
C THR A 20 34.16 -23.80 -6.97
N SER A 21 35.05 -24.48 -7.71
CA SER A 21 35.11 -24.43 -9.18
C SER A 21 35.21 -25.83 -9.80
N GLY A 22 34.46 -26.09 -10.89
CA GLY A 22 34.51 -27.35 -11.65
C GLY A 22 33.21 -28.19 -11.62
N PRO A 23 33.24 -29.47 -12.03
CA PRO A 23 32.05 -30.36 -12.11
C PRO A 23 31.38 -30.64 -10.76
N GLU A 24 32.08 -30.40 -9.65
CA GLU A 24 31.52 -30.40 -8.29
C GLU A 24 30.49 -29.28 -8.04
N LEU A 25 30.55 -28.18 -8.83
CA LEU A 25 29.61 -27.06 -8.75
C LEU A 25 28.19 -27.49 -9.09
N ALA A 26 28.00 -28.34 -10.11
CA ALA A 26 26.68 -28.81 -10.52
C ALA A 26 26.02 -29.68 -9.42
N PHE A 27 26.81 -30.55 -8.79
CA PHE A 27 26.35 -31.38 -7.68
C PHE A 27 26.06 -30.56 -6.42
N MET A 28 26.91 -29.56 -6.12
CA MET A 28 26.69 -28.62 -5.02
C MET A 28 25.46 -27.74 -5.25
N LEU A 29 25.26 -27.24 -6.46
CA LEU A 29 24.09 -26.46 -6.84
C LEU A 29 22.82 -27.29 -6.72
N SER A 30 22.81 -28.53 -7.21
CA SER A 30 21.67 -29.43 -6.98
C SER A 30 21.43 -29.67 -5.50
N ARG A 31 22.47 -29.94 -4.69
CA ARG A 31 22.29 -30.15 -3.24
C ARG A 31 21.71 -28.91 -2.54
N ILE A 32 22.15 -27.71 -2.94
CA ILE A 32 21.65 -26.44 -2.42
C ILE A 32 20.19 -26.20 -2.85
N ILE A 33 19.83 -26.54 -4.08
CA ILE A 33 18.45 -26.44 -4.59
C ILE A 33 17.52 -27.40 -3.83
N SER A 34 17.96 -28.63 -3.56
CA SER A 34 17.20 -29.60 -2.75
C SER A 34 17.01 -29.11 -1.32
N GLU A 35 18.08 -28.61 -0.69
CA GLU A 35 18.05 -28.10 0.68
C GLU A 35 17.20 -26.82 0.80
N LEU A 36 17.14 -26.00 -0.26
CA LEU A 36 16.18 -24.92 -0.39
C LEU A 36 14.75 -25.44 -0.45
N LEU A 37 14.48 -26.39 -1.35
CA LEU A 37 13.14 -26.92 -1.59
C LEU A 37 12.57 -27.69 -0.39
N ASP A 38 13.43 -28.28 0.45
CA ASP A 38 13.04 -28.93 1.72
C ASP A 38 12.81 -27.93 2.86
N ASN A 39 13.59 -26.84 2.94
CA ASN A 39 13.47 -25.84 4.01
C ASN A 39 12.27 -24.90 3.83
N PHE A 40 11.77 -24.75 2.61
CA PHE A 40 10.64 -23.88 2.30
C PHE A 40 9.28 -24.62 2.44
N GLN A 41 8.93 -25.05 3.68
CA GLN A 41 7.62 -25.58 4.13
C GLN A 41 7.10 -26.89 3.49
N ALA A 42 6.28 -27.64 4.27
CA ALA A 42 5.84 -29.00 3.96
C ALA A 42 4.79 -29.04 2.84
N GLU A 43 4.93 -30.00 1.91
CA GLU A 43 4.05 -30.22 0.74
C GLU A 43 2.55 -30.19 1.07
N GLU A 44 2.16 -30.65 2.25
CA GLU A 44 0.75 -30.73 2.68
C GLU A 44 0.15 -29.38 3.07
N GLU A 45 0.98 -28.43 3.54
CA GLU A 45 0.56 -27.08 3.91
C GLU A 45 0.32 -26.22 2.65
N ASP A 46 1.21 -26.33 1.65
CA ASP A 46 1.07 -25.63 0.36
C ASP A 46 -0.15 -26.12 -0.43
N LEU A 47 -0.41 -27.43 -0.44
CA LEU A 47 -1.57 -28.01 -1.11
C LEU A 47 -2.89 -27.56 -0.47
N ASN A 48 -2.92 -27.42 0.87
CA ASN A 48 -4.07 -26.88 1.59
C ASN A 48 -4.25 -25.38 1.34
N HIS A 49 -3.17 -24.61 1.22
CA HIS A 49 -3.22 -23.20 0.84
C HIS A 49 -3.66 -22.99 -0.61
N ALA A 50 -3.18 -23.80 -1.55
CA ALA A 50 -3.63 -23.80 -2.94
C ALA A 50 -5.12 -24.17 -3.08
N ARG A 51 -5.61 -25.11 -2.26
CA ARG A 51 -7.04 -25.48 -2.23
C ARG A 51 -7.93 -24.35 -1.70
N SER A 52 -7.43 -23.56 -0.76
CA SER A 52 -8.19 -22.48 -0.11
C SER A 52 -8.05 -21.12 -0.80
N ASN A 53 -6.98 -20.91 -1.56
CA ASN A 53 -6.70 -19.63 -2.19
C ASN A 53 -6.11 -19.83 -3.61
N LEU A 54 -6.90 -19.48 -4.63
CA LEU A 54 -6.53 -19.70 -6.03
C LEU A 54 -5.25 -18.95 -6.43
N ASP A 55 -4.96 -17.81 -5.78
CA ASP A 55 -3.71 -17.06 -6.03
C ASP A 55 -2.45 -17.83 -5.59
N TRP A 56 -2.59 -18.74 -4.62
CA TRP A 56 -1.49 -19.59 -4.15
C TRP A 56 -1.28 -20.82 -5.03
N ALA A 57 -2.24 -21.17 -5.88
CA ALA A 57 -2.12 -22.29 -6.80
C ALA A 57 -0.97 -22.08 -7.80
N ASP A 58 -0.80 -20.86 -8.32
CA ASP A 58 0.26 -20.53 -9.29
C ASP A 58 1.67 -20.62 -8.64
N VAL A 59 1.81 -20.16 -7.39
CA VAL A 59 3.07 -20.25 -6.62
C VAL A 59 3.40 -21.70 -6.28
N SER A 60 2.39 -22.47 -5.87
CA SER A 60 2.53 -23.88 -5.54
C SER A 60 2.89 -24.71 -6.79
N ALA A 61 2.27 -24.39 -7.92
CA ALA A 61 2.56 -24.98 -9.22
C ALA A 61 4.02 -24.78 -9.63
N LEU A 62 4.54 -23.55 -9.53
CA LEU A 62 5.95 -23.27 -9.82
C LEU A 62 6.90 -24.06 -8.91
N ARG A 63 6.60 -24.14 -7.60
CA ARG A 63 7.40 -24.93 -6.64
C ARG A 63 7.41 -26.41 -7.00
N ILE A 64 6.26 -26.98 -7.36
CA ILE A 64 6.12 -28.38 -7.75
C ILE A 64 6.90 -28.67 -9.04
N ILE A 65 6.83 -27.79 -10.04
CA ILE A 65 7.61 -27.91 -11.29
C ILE A 65 9.11 -27.91 -11.00
N LEU A 66 9.59 -27.05 -10.10
CA LEU A 66 11.00 -27.01 -9.70
C LEU A 66 11.45 -28.31 -9.00
N LYS A 67 10.63 -28.86 -8.08
CA LYS A 67 10.90 -30.15 -7.43
C LYS A 67 10.98 -31.30 -8.43
N VAL A 68 10.04 -31.37 -9.37
CA VAL A 68 10.04 -32.41 -10.41
C VAL A 68 11.23 -32.26 -11.34
N LYS A 69 11.57 -31.03 -11.76
CA LYS A 69 12.75 -30.74 -12.60
C LYS A 69 14.03 -31.17 -11.90
N GLU A 70 14.18 -30.85 -10.61
CA GLU A 70 15.33 -31.26 -9.83
C GLU A 70 15.42 -32.78 -9.68
N ALA A 71 14.33 -33.44 -9.29
CA ALA A 71 14.29 -34.89 -9.17
C ALA A 71 14.67 -35.56 -10.51
N ALA A 72 14.24 -34.99 -11.65
CA ALA A 72 14.58 -35.48 -12.98
C ALA A 72 16.08 -35.26 -13.29
N LEU A 73 16.65 -34.13 -12.90
CA LEU A 73 18.09 -33.86 -13.05
C LEU A 73 18.95 -34.79 -12.17
N GLN A 74 18.52 -35.07 -10.95
CA GLN A 74 19.19 -36.03 -10.07
C GLN A 74 19.13 -37.46 -10.64
N ALA A 75 17.98 -37.83 -11.22
CA ALA A 75 17.80 -39.10 -11.93
C ALA A 75 18.73 -39.23 -13.15
N HIS A 76 19.01 -38.13 -13.84
CA HIS A 76 19.98 -38.11 -14.94
C HIS A 76 21.41 -38.35 -14.42
N HIS A 77 21.78 -37.78 -13.27
CA HIS A 77 23.16 -37.85 -12.75
C HIS A 77 23.46 -39.19 -12.08
N LEU A 78 22.50 -39.77 -11.36
CA LEU A 78 22.58 -41.13 -10.83
C LEU A 78 21.98 -42.09 -11.85
N ASP A 79 22.82 -42.70 -12.70
CA ASP A 79 22.47 -43.77 -13.68
C ASP A 79 21.79 -45.03 -13.05
N ARG A 80 21.42 -44.97 -11.77
CA ARG A 80 20.84 -46.02 -10.94
C ARG A 80 19.53 -45.55 -10.31
N PHE A 81 18.54 -45.32 -11.16
CA PHE A 81 17.22 -44.91 -10.71
C PHE A 81 16.28 -46.10 -10.40
N LEU A 82 16.65 -47.31 -10.86
CA LEU A 82 15.69 -48.38 -11.07
C LEU A 82 15.97 -49.67 -10.29
N GLU A 83 16.50 -49.59 -9.07
CA GLU A 83 16.69 -50.80 -8.23
C GLU A 83 16.02 -50.74 -6.85
N LEU A 84 15.42 -49.62 -6.43
CA LEU A 84 14.83 -49.51 -5.10
C LEU A 84 13.34 -49.21 -5.19
N GLU A 85 12.52 -50.08 -4.59
CA GLU A 85 11.06 -49.96 -4.48
C GLU A 85 10.63 -48.59 -3.93
N THR A 86 11.46 -47.98 -3.07
CA THR A 86 11.28 -46.62 -2.53
C THR A 86 11.41 -45.51 -3.57
N ALA A 87 12.24 -45.68 -4.61
CA ALA A 87 12.34 -44.71 -5.70
C ALA A 87 11.03 -44.71 -6.50
N ARG A 88 10.47 -45.88 -6.80
CA ARG A 88 9.19 -45.98 -7.53
C ARG A 88 8.04 -45.29 -6.81
N THR A 89 7.93 -45.48 -5.49
CA THR A 89 6.90 -44.81 -4.69
C THR A 89 7.08 -43.29 -4.68
N HIS A 90 8.32 -42.81 -4.58
CA HIS A 90 8.63 -41.38 -4.59
C HIS A 90 8.25 -40.71 -5.93
N TRP A 91 8.50 -41.39 -7.06
CA TRP A 91 8.12 -40.90 -8.39
C TRP A 91 6.63 -40.90 -8.64
N SER A 92 5.93 -41.91 -8.14
CA SER A 92 4.47 -41.93 -8.19
C SER A 92 3.88 -40.75 -7.41
N GLN A 93 4.42 -40.43 -6.23
CA GLN A 93 4.00 -39.29 -5.43
C GLN A 93 4.24 -37.96 -6.17
N LEU A 94 5.45 -37.74 -6.69
CA LEU A 94 5.79 -36.53 -7.47
C LEU A 94 4.87 -36.33 -8.67
N THR A 95 4.51 -37.43 -9.36
CA THR A 95 3.59 -37.38 -10.51
C THR A 95 2.17 -37.01 -10.08
N THR A 96 1.67 -37.57 -8.98
CA THR A 96 0.34 -37.19 -8.46
C THR A 96 0.26 -35.73 -8.03
N ILE A 97 1.33 -35.23 -7.40
CA ILE A 97 1.44 -33.82 -6.99
C ILE A 97 1.52 -32.90 -8.22
N LEU A 98 2.28 -33.30 -9.24
CA LEU A 98 2.36 -32.56 -10.51
C LEU A 98 1.00 -32.49 -11.22
N ASN A 99 0.30 -33.61 -11.35
CA ASN A 99 -1.03 -33.62 -11.96
C ASN A 99 -2.00 -32.71 -11.19
N TYR A 100 -1.98 -32.77 -9.85
CA TYR A 100 -2.77 -31.87 -9.03
C TYR A 100 -2.43 -30.40 -9.29
N ALA A 101 -1.14 -30.05 -9.40
CA ALA A 101 -0.68 -28.70 -9.71
C ALA A 101 -1.18 -28.22 -11.08
N VAL A 102 -1.08 -29.07 -12.10
CA VAL A 102 -1.53 -28.75 -13.47
C VAL A 102 -3.04 -28.51 -13.52
N PHE A 103 -3.84 -29.29 -12.79
CA PHE A 103 -5.29 -29.10 -12.75
C PHE A 103 -5.75 -27.93 -11.88
N THR A 104 -4.95 -27.51 -10.90
CA THR A 104 -5.33 -26.44 -9.96
C THR A 104 -4.92 -25.05 -10.44
N SER A 105 -3.79 -24.91 -11.13
CA SER A 105 -3.33 -23.63 -11.68
C SER A 105 -3.75 -23.49 -13.14
N GLU A 106 -4.59 -22.49 -13.41
CA GLU A 106 -5.01 -22.12 -14.77
C GLU A 106 -3.82 -21.70 -15.64
N ILE A 107 -2.86 -20.98 -15.06
CA ILE A 107 -1.65 -20.55 -15.78
C ILE A 107 -0.80 -21.75 -16.15
N LEU A 108 -0.60 -22.69 -15.22
CA LEU A 108 0.15 -23.91 -15.47
C LEU A 108 -0.53 -24.75 -16.54
N LEU A 109 -1.85 -24.94 -16.46
CA LEU A 109 -2.59 -25.71 -17.46
C LEU A 109 -2.40 -25.15 -18.87
N ASN A 110 -2.50 -23.83 -19.02
CA ASN A 110 -2.31 -23.15 -20.31
C ASN A 110 -0.86 -23.27 -20.80
N CYS A 111 0.13 -22.99 -19.95
CA CYS A 111 1.54 -23.14 -20.29
C CYS A 111 1.92 -24.59 -20.63
N TRP A 112 1.29 -25.57 -19.97
CA TRP A 112 1.50 -26.98 -20.23
C TRP A 112 0.93 -27.40 -21.59
N GLY A 113 -0.30 -26.97 -21.90
CA GLY A 113 -0.98 -27.31 -23.16
C GLY A 113 -0.33 -26.70 -24.40
N GLU A 114 0.33 -25.54 -24.25
CA GLU A 114 1.09 -24.88 -25.32
C GLU A 114 2.38 -25.62 -25.68
N ASN A 115 2.85 -26.55 -24.84
CA ASN A 115 4.07 -27.31 -25.10
C ASN A 115 3.78 -28.68 -25.74
N GLU A 116 3.96 -28.79 -27.05
CA GLU A 116 3.68 -30.02 -27.82
C GLU A 116 4.38 -31.27 -27.27
N ASN A 117 5.60 -31.15 -26.74
CA ASN A 117 6.38 -32.27 -26.20
C ASN A 117 5.82 -32.81 -24.87
N LEU A 118 5.24 -31.94 -24.03
CA LEU A 118 4.63 -32.32 -22.75
C LEU A 118 3.17 -32.75 -22.91
N THR A 119 2.46 -32.21 -23.91
CA THR A 119 1.11 -32.65 -24.27
C THR A 119 1.12 -34.11 -24.74
N LEU A 120 2.17 -34.55 -25.44
CA LEU A 120 2.36 -35.97 -25.81
C LEU A 120 2.52 -36.90 -24.59
N TYR A 121 3.18 -36.43 -23.52
CA TYR A 121 3.25 -37.15 -22.26
C TYR A 121 1.87 -37.29 -21.60
N MET A 122 1.01 -36.26 -21.65
CA MET A 122 -0.36 -36.35 -21.15
C MET A 122 -1.29 -37.22 -22.01
N SER A 123 -1.11 -37.25 -23.34
CA SER A 123 -1.90 -38.14 -24.20
C SER A 123 -1.57 -39.63 -24.04
N GLN A 124 -0.39 -39.97 -23.51
CA GLN A 124 -0.08 -41.36 -23.14
C GLN A 124 -0.73 -41.80 -21.81
N LEU A 125 -1.42 -40.90 -21.09
CA LEU A 125 -2.18 -41.17 -19.86
C LEU A 125 -3.67 -41.49 -20.12
N GLU A 126 -4.05 -41.88 -21.33
CA GLU A 126 -5.44 -42.18 -21.74
C GLU A 126 -5.96 -43.53 -21.18
N ASP A 127 -5.72 -43.81 -19.89
CA ASP A 127 -6.42 -44.85 -19.14
C ASP A 127 -7.02 -44.26 -17.85
N PRO A 128 -8.31 -44.47 -17.53
CA PRO A 128 -9.05 -43.64 -16.57
C PRO A 128 -8.79 -43.94 -15.08
N PHE A 129 -7.74 -44.70 -14.74
CA PHE A 129 -7.42 -45.03 -13.36
C PHE A 129 -5.99 -44.63 -13.02
N PHE A 130 -5.90 -43.80 -11.97
CA PHE A 130 -4.71 -43.47 -11.19
C PHE A 130 -3.78 -44.69 -10.98
N SER A 131 -2.91 -44.96 -11.94
CA SER A 131 -1.75 -45.84 -11.80
C SER A 131 -1.02 -45.85 -13.14
N VAL A 132 -0.11 -44.89 -13.35
CA VAL A 132 1.01 -45.15 -14.27
C VAL A 132 2.02 -45.94 -13.45
N PRO A 133 2.22 -47.25 -13.67
CA PRO A 133 3.41 -47.88 -13.18
C PRO A 133 4.55 -47.34 -14.04
N PHE A 134 5.42 -46.51 -13.47
CA PHE A 134 6.77 -46.34 -14.00
C PHE A 134 7.50 -47.70 -13.85
N THR A 135 7.15 -48.65 -14.71
CA THR A 135 7.89 -49.88 -14.99
C THR A 135 8.64 -49.77 -16.32
N VAL A 136 8.48 -48.68 -17.06
CA VAL A 136 9.27 -48.41 -18.25
C VAL A 136 10.55 -47.70 -17.81
N VAL A 137 11.68 -48.37 -18.00
CA VAL A 137 12.99 -47.73 -18.13
C VAL A 137 12.81 -46.56 -19.10
N VAL A 138 12.70 -45.32 -18.59
CA VAL A 138 12.62 -44.14 -19.46
C VAL A 138 14.00 -44.01 -20.12
N PRO A 139 14.12 -44.14 -21.45
CA PRO A 139 15.40 -43.93 -22.10
C PRO A 139 15.90 -42.53 -21.78
N ARG A 140 17.21 -42.36 -21.55
CA ARG A 140 17.84 -41.07 -21.20
C ARG A 140 17.39 -39.91 -22.12
N THR A 141 17.10 -40.22 -23.38
CA THR A 141 16.58 -39.28 -24.38
C THR A 141 15.20 -38.70 -24.03
N HIS A 142 14.29 -39.50 -23.48
CA HIS A 142 12.95 -39.08 -23.07
C HIS A 142 12.98 -38.20 -21.81
N LEU A 143 13.90 -38.47 -20.89
CA LEU A 143 14.10 -37.65 -19.70
C LEU A 143 14.65 -36.27 -20.06
N MET A 144 15.57 -36.19 -21.02
CA MET A 144 16.11 -34.91 -21.48
C MET A 144 15.02 -34.06 -22.17
N GLN A 145 14.17 -34.67 -23.00
CA GLN A 145 13.03 -33.98 -23.61
C GLN A 145 12.01 -33.50 -22.57
N PHE A 146 11.76 -34.30 -21.52
CA PHE A 146 10.90 -33.93 -20.41
C PHE A 146 11.47 -32.74 -19.62
N VAL A 147 12.78 -32.74 -19.30
CA VAL A 147 13.43 -31.63 -18.60
C VAL A 147 13.41 -30.35 -19.42
N SER A 148 13.66 -30.41 -20.74
CA SER A 148 13.55 -29.25 -21.63
C SER A 148 12.10 -28.75 -21.77
N GLY A 149 11.12 -29.65 -21.77
CA GLY A 149 9.71 -29.29 -21.70
C GLY A 149 9.38 -28.54 -20.41
N LEU A 150 9.77 -29.08 -19.27
CA LEU A 150 9.56 -28.44 -17.96
C LEU A 150 10.23 -27.07 -17.86
N GLU A 151 11.39 -26.88 -18.48
CA GLU A 151 12.07 -25.59 -18.54
C GLU A 151 11.25 -24.53 -19.28
N SER A 152 10.72 -24.86 -20.45
CA SER A 152 9.84 -23.94 -21.18
C SER A 152 8.54 -23.61 -20.44
N VAL A 153 7.97 -24.60 -19.73
CA VAL A 153 6.77 -24.38 -18.89
C VAL A 153 7.11 -23.50 -17.69
N GLN A 154 8.27 -23.70 -17.06
CA GLN A 154 8.75 -22.87 -15.96
C GLN A 154 8.91 -21.40 -16.39
N GLU A 155 9.49 -21.15 -17.58
CA GLU A 155 9.63 -19.80 -18.13
C GLU A 155 8.25 -19.15 -18.40
N CYS A 156 7.35 -19.87 -19.07
CA CYS A 156 5.99 -19.40 -19.35
C CYS A 156 5.21 -19.07 -18.07
N LEU A 157 5.26 -19.98 -17.07
CA LEU A 157 4.65 -19.79 -15.76
C LEU A 157 5.17 -18.54 -15.06
N THR A 158 6.48 -18.36 -15.06
CA THR A 158 7.13 -17.24 -14.38
C THR A 158 6.74 -15.92 -15.03
N GLN A 159 6.72 -15.88 -16.37
CA GLN A 159 6.31 -14.69 -17.12
C GLN A 159 4.85 -14.33 -16.85
N ARG A 160 3.91 -15.26 -17.06
CA ARG A 160 2.48 -14.99 -16.88
C ARG A 160 2.11 -14.73 -15.43
N GLY A 161 2.76 -15.43 -14.50
CA GLY A 161 2.62 -15.19 -13.07
C GLY A 161 3.05 -13.76 -12.70
N PHE A 162 4.16 -13.28 -13.26
CA PHE A 162 4.64 -11.91 -13.03
C PHE A 162 3.68 -10.86 -13.64
N GLU A 163 3.15 -11.10 -14.84
CA GLU A 163 2.17 -10.22 -15.47
C GLU A 163 0.90 -10.08 -14.62
N LYS A 164 0.30 -11.19 -14.19
CA LYS A 164 -0.88 -11.22 -13.31
C LYS A 164 -0.62 -10.55 -11.96
N LEU A 165 0.56 -10.79 -11.37
CA LEU A 165 0.95 -10.15 -10.12
C LEU A 165 1.12 -8.64 -10.28
N ASN A 166 1.73 -8.19 -11.38
CA ASN A 166 1.93 -6.77 -11.66
C ASN A 166 0.60 -6.05 -11.89
N GLU A 167 -0.34 -6.68 -12.59
CA GLU A 167 -1.71 -6.16 -12.75
C GLU A 167 -2.41 -5.99 -11.39
N LYS A 168 -2.45 -7.05 -10.59
CA LYS A 168 -3.06 -7.04 -9.25
C LYS A 168 -2.37 -6.06 -8.30
N SER A 169 -1.06 -5.92 -8.41
CA SER A 169 -0.26 -4.94 -7.65
C SER A 169 -0.67 -3.51 -7.99
N ARG A 170 -0.82 -3.17 -9.28
CA ARG A 170 -1.25 -1.83 -9.72
C ARG A 170 -2.64 -1.47 -9.21
N GLU A 171 -3.57 -2.42 -9.21
CA GLU A 171 -4.91 -2.21 -8.64
C GLU A 171 -4.84 -1.89 -7.13
N ILE A 172 -4.11 -2.71 -6.36
CA ILE A 172 -3.93 -2.51 -4.92
C ILE A 172 -3.24 -1.17 -4.63
N LEU A 173 -2.17 -0.85 -5.36
CA LEU A 173 -1.44 0.42 -5.23
C LEU A 173 -2.35 1.63 -5.48
N SER A 174 -3.23 1.55 -6.48
CA SER A 174 -4.16 2.64 -6.79
C SER A 174 -5.17 2.87 -5.66
N LEU A 175 -5.72 1.79 -5.09
CA LEU A 175 -6.67 1.84 -3.98
C LEU A 175 -6.01 2.36 -2.70
N VAL A 176 -4.80 1.88 -2.40
CA VAL A 176 -4.03 2.33 -1.24
C VAL A 176 -3.69 3.80 -1.38
N SER A 177 -3.25 4.25 -2.56
CA SER A 177 -2.96 5.66 -2.85
C SER A 177 -4.18 6.56 -2.60
N LEU A 178 -5.37 6.14 -3.06
CA LEU A 178 -6.62 6.87 -2.80
C LEU A 178 -6.94 6.95 -1.31
N LYS A 179 -6.79 5.85 -0.57
CA LYS A 179 -7.02 5.85 0.89
C LYS A 179 -6.03 6.77 1.62
N VAL A 180 -4.76 6.74 1.22
CA VAL A 180 -3.72 7.61 1.78
C VAL A 180 -4.03 9.07 1.46
N SER A 181 -4.41 9.42 0.23
CA SER A 181 -4.74 10.80 -0.14
C SER A 181 -5.99 11.32 0.58
N LEU A 182 -7.00 10.48 0.79
CA LEU A 182 -8.17 10.85 1.58
C LEU A 182 -7.79 11.13 3.04
N LEU A 183 -6.94 10.27 3.62
CA LEU A 183 -6.46 10.42 4.99
C LEU A 183 -5.61 11.69 5.14
N THR A 184 -4.71 11.98 4.19
CA THR A 184 -3.90 13.21 4.26
C THR A 184 -4.77 14.46 4.17
N ILE A 185 -5.78 14.49 3.28
CA ILE A 185 -6.73 15.60 3.20
C ILE A 185 -7.47 15.76 4.53
N ALA A 186 -8.00 14.68 5.10
CA ALA A 186 -8.68 14.72 6.40
C ALA A 186 -7.77 15.24 7.52
N CYS A 187 -6.51 14.80 7.56
CA CYS A 187 -5.51 15.27 8.52
C CYS A 187 -5.15 16.75 8.34
N LEU A 188 -5.18 17.27 7.11
CA LEU A 188 -4.87 18.68 6.82
C LEU A 188 -6.05 19.63 7.11
N ILE A 189 -7.29 19.17 7.00
CA ILE A 189 -8.47 19.99 7.28
C ILE A 189 -8.43 20.50 8.72
N TYR A 190 -8.10 19.65 9.70
CA TYR A 190 -8.07 20.02 11.11
C TYR A 190 -7.14 21.21 11.44
N PRO A 191 -5.83 21.19 11.10
CA PRO A 191 -4.93 22.31 11.38
C PRO A 191 -5.32 23.57 10.60
N ILE A 192 -5.78 23.44 9.35
CA ILE A 192 -6.24 24.59 8.55
C ILE A 192 -7.41 25.29 9.25
N VAL A 193 -8.41 24.53 9.68
CA VAL A 193 -9.57 25.05 10.40
C VAL A 193 -9.17 25.69 11.71
N LEU A 194 -8.30 25.05 12.50
CA LEU A 194 -7.82 25.57 13.78
C LEU A 194 -7.08 26.91 13.63
N VAL A 195 -6.17 27.01 12.65
CA VAL A 195 -5.46 28.27 12.35
C VAL A 195 -6.42 29.34 11.86
N SER A 196 -7.37 28.98 10.99
CA SER A 196 -8.37 29.92 10.46
C SER A 196 -9.24 30.49 11.58
N PHE A 197 -9.72 29.65 12.50
CA PHE A 197 -10.48 30.11 13.67
C PHE A 197 -9.67 31.03 14.57
N LYS A 198 -8.40 30.72 14.81
CA LYS A 198 -7.51 31.57 15.61
C LYS A 198 -7.38 32.96 14.96
N GLN A 199 -7.07 33.02 13.67
CA GLN A 199 -6.92 34.29 12.95
C GLN A 199 -8.22 35.10 12.93
N MET A 200 -9.37 34.47 12.67
CA MET A 200 -10.67 35.15 12.71
C MET A 200 -10.96 35.73 14.10
N THR A 201 -10.66 34.97 15.16
CA THR A 201 -10.89 35.43 16.53
C THR A 201 -10.01 36.62 16.89
N GLU A 202 -8.72 36.58 16.53
CA GLU A 202 -7.78 37.69 16.73
C GLU A 202 -8.22 38.95 15.97
N TRP A 203 -8.69 38.79 14.72
CA TRP A 203 -9.21 39.92 13.94
C TRP A 203 -10.43 40.57 14.58
N ILE A 204 -11.42 39.78 15.03
CA ILE A 204 -12.62 40.28 15.72
C ILE A 204 -12.25 40.99 17.03
N GLN A 205 -11.34 40.41 17.82
CA GLN A 205 -10.90 41.01 19.07
C GLN A 205 -10.19 42.36 18.85
N ASN A 206 -9.32 42.44 17.84
CA ASN A 206 -8.65 43.68 17.48
C ASN A 206 -9.64 44.73 16.98
N TYR A 207 -10.63 44.32 16.17
CA TYR A 207 -11.70 45.19 15.72
C TYR A 207 -12.52 45.75 16.91
N ALA A 208 -12.93 44.89 17.85
CA ALA A 208 -13.67 45.30 19.04
C ALA A 208 -12.86 46.26 19.92
N ARG A 209 -11.53 46.04 20.05
CA ARG A 209 -10.63 46.95 20.79
C ARG A 209 -10.58 48.33 20.14
N SER A 210 -10.33 48.38 18.82
CA SER A 210 -10.31 49.64 18.05
C SER A 210 -11.65 50.36 18.15
N LEU A 211 -12.77 49.64 18.00
CA LEU A 211 -14.10 50.22 18.12
C LEU A 211 -14.34 50.84 19.50
N ARG A 212 -13.89 50.15 20.56
CA ARG A 212 -13.98 50.67 21.93
C ARG A 212 -13.19 51.96 22.10
N GLU A 213 -11.93 51.99 21.65
CA GLU A 213 -11.07 53.18 21.71
C GLU A 213 -11.73 54.36 20.98
N ARG A 214 -12.20 54.15 19.75
CA ARG A 214 -12.90 55.19 18.97
C ARG A 214 -14.17 55.69 19.65
N THR A 215 -14.93 54.80 20.30
CA THR A 215 -16.16 55.17 21.02
C THR A 215 -15.83 55.98 22.28
N GLU A 216 -14.74 55.64 22.99
CA GLU A 216 -14.26 56.41 24.13
C GLU A 216 -13.77 57.80 23.71
N ASP A 217 -13.02 57.91 22.61
CA ASP A 217 -12.58 59.20 22.06
C ASP A 217 -13.77 60.09 21.67
N LEU A 218 -14.73 59.54 20.91
CA LEU A 218 -15.98 60.22 20.56
C LEU A 218 -16.76 60.69 21.81
N LYS A 219 -16.76 59.90 22.89
CA LYS A 219 -17.42 60.28 24.15
C LYS A 219 -16.71 61.45 24.82
N ARG A 220 -15.37 61.50 24.78
CA ARG A 220 -14.57 62.63 25.31
C ARG A 220 -14.82 63.90 24.50
N GLU A 221 -14.74 63.83 23.17
CA GLU A 221 -15.01 64.97 22.29
C GLU A 221 -16.42 65.51 22.48
N ARG A 222 -17.41 64.62 22.58
CA ARG A 222 -18.79 65.01 22.87
C ARG A 222 -18.93 65.73 24.21
N HIS A 223 -18.24 65.26 25.25
CA HIS A 223 -18.25 65.92 26.56
C HIS A 223 -17.63 67.32 26.48
N LEU A 224 -16.49 67.46 25.80
CA LEU A 224 -15.82 68.74 25.61
C LEU A 224 -16.68 69.73 24.83
N ALA A 225 -17.33 69.28 23.74
CA ALA A 225 -18.27 70.10 22.99
C ALA A 225 -19.47 70.56 23.85
N GLU A 226 -20.00 69.67 24.71
CA GLU A 226 -21.07 70.02 25.64
C GLU A 226 -20.61 71.04 26.68
N GLU A 227 -19.39 70.91 27.21
CA GLU A 227 -18.82 71.87 28.16
C GLU A 227 -18.62 73.25 27.52
N LEU A 228 -18.02 73.31 26.33
CA LEU A 228 -17.84 74.56 25.58
C LEU A 228 -19.18 75.24 25.27
N LEU A 229 -20.22 74.47 24.91
CA LEU A 229 -21.55 75.02 24.65
C LEU A 229 -22.16 75.65 25.90
N HIS A 230 -21.94 75.07 27.08
CA HIS A 230 -22.40 75.62 28.35
C HIS A 230 -21.60 76.83 28.84
N GLN A 231 -20.35 77.00 28.39
CA GLN A 231 -19.57 78.20 28.64
C GLN A 231 -20.07 79.39 27.82
N MET A 232 -20.55 79.15 26.60
CA MET A 232 -21.06 80.21 25.72
C MET A 232 -22.54 80.54 25.94
N LEU A 233 -23.35 79.60 26.44
CA LEU A 233 -24.80 79.75 26.57
C LEU A 233 -25.31 79.22 27.91
N PRO A 234 -26.32 79.87 28.55
CA PRO A 234 -26.97 79.33 29.74
C PRO A 234 -27.49 77.91 29.52
N LYS A 235 -27.40 77.05 30.54
CA LYS A 235 -27.72 75.61 30.45
C LYS A 235 -29.10 75.30 29.87
N TYR A 236 -30.07 76.19 30.11
CA TYR A 236 -31.42 76.04 29.59
C TYR A 236 -31.48 76.22 28.06
N VAL A 237 -30.83 77.26 27.53
CA VAL A 237 -30.77 77.58 26.10
C VAL A 237 -29.98 76.53 25.33
N ALA A 238 -28.82 76.11 25.84
CA ALA A 238 -28.01 75.05 25.25
C ALA A 238 -28.78 73.72 25.09
N LYS A 239 -29.60 73.35 26.10
CA LYS A 239 -30.44 72.14 26.05
C LYS A 239 -31.57 72.23 25.01
N GLN A 240 -32.13 73.42 24.78
CA GLN A 240 -33.16 73.63 23.76
C GLN A 240 -32.57 73.53 22.35
N LEU A 241 -31.43 74.18 22.11
CA LEU A 241 -30.71 74.13 20.82
C LEU A 241 -30.28 72.70 20.47
N ARG A 242 -29.80 71.91 21.45
CA ARG A 242 -29.43 70.50 21.24
C ARG A 242 -30.61 69.63 20.77
N LYS A 243 -31.84 69.97 21.19
CA LYS A 243 -33.06 69.28 20.77
C LYS A 243 -33.63 69.82 19.46
N HIS A 244 -32.87 70.67 18.73
CA HIS A 244 -33.32 71.38 17.53
C HIS A 244 -34.64 72.15 17.75
N LYS A 245 -34.89 72.61 18.98
CA LYS A 245 -36.04 73.47 19.28
C LYS A 245 -35.69 74.92 18.98
N HIS A 246 -36.63 75.63 18.36
CA HIS A 246 -36.48 77.07 18.15
C HIS A 246 -36.48 77.78 19.50
N VAL A 247 -35.45 78.58 19.76
CA VAL A 247 -35.32 79.38 20.98
C VAL A 247 -35.92 80.74 20.68
N GLU A 248 -37.09 81.00 21.24
CA GLU A 248 -37.76 82.30 21.19
C GLU A 248 -37.01 83.31 22.07
N ALA A 249 -36.96 84.57 21.63
CA ALA A 249 -36.33 85.63 22.40
C ALA A 249 -37.19 85.98 23.62
N GLU A 250 -36.71 85.68 24.83
CA GLU A 250 -37.35 86.10 26.09
C GLU A 250 -36.93 87.52 26.47
N SER A 251 -37.91 88.35 26.83
CA SER A 251 -37.68 89.68 27.44
C SER A 251 -37.56 89.53 28.95
N TYR A 252 -36.47 90.03 29.53
CA TYR A 252 -36.25 90.00 30.97
C TYR A 252 -36.37 91.42 31.54
N ASP A 253 -37.41 91.66 32.35
CA ASP A 253 -37.77 93.01 32.82
C ASP A 253 -36.88 93.56 33.95
N GLN A 254 -36.07 92.72 34.61
CA GLN A 254 -35.28 93.12 35.79
C GLN A 254 -33.85 92.56 35.76
N VAL A 255 -33.11 92.79 34.68
CA VAL A 255 -31.69 92.44 34.61
C VAL A 255 -30.86 93.70 34.76
N ARG A 256 -29.99 93.75 35.77
CA ARG A 256 -29.03 94.83 35.94
C ARG A 256 -27.74 94.46 35.21
N PRO A 257 -27.39 95.13 34.09
CA PRO A 257 -26.13 94.87 33.43
C PRO A 257 -24.98 95.36 34.31
N TYR A 258 -23.96 94.52 34.49
CA TYR A 258 -22.74 94.84 35.21
C TYR A 258 -21.59 94.88 34.20
N TYR A 259 -20.99 96.05 34.01
CA TYR A 259 -19.84 96.25 33.14
C TYR A 259 -18.60 96.49 34.01
N VAL A 260 -17.57 95.66 33.85
CA VAL A 260 -16.27 95.85 34.52
C VAL A 260 -15.34 96.52 33.52
N ASN A 261 -14.95 97.76 33.80
CA ASN A 261 -13.88 98.41 33.05
C ASN A 261 -12.53 97.82 33.49
N GLY A 262 -11.91 97.01 32.64
CA GLY A 262 -10.53 96.57 32.84
C GLY A 262 -9.57 97.68 32.44
N GLN A 263 -8.83 98.24 33.42
CA GLN A 263 -7.60 99.00 33.20
C GLN A 263 -6.44 98.03 32.94
#